data_AF-A0ABD6IG34-F1
#
_entry.id   AF-A0ABD6IG34-F1
#
_cell.length_a   1.000
_cell.length_b   1.000
_cell.length_c   1.000
_cell.angle_alpha   90.00
_cell.angle_beta   90.00
_cell.angle_gamma   90.00
#
_symmetry.space_group_name_H-M   'P 1'
#
loop_
_entity.id
_entity.type
_entity.pdbx_description
1 polymer ?
#
loop_
_entity_poly.entity_id
_entity_poly.type
_entity_poly.pdbx_seq_one_letter_code
_entity_poly.pdbx_strand_id
1 'polypeptide(L)'
;EGRLLFARDLFEEATAERLARGLEQFVTAVTTGPGRPLSTADLLGPAERAALLARGTGPEAAAEAVSLTDRFEARAAAAPEATAVVSGAGRLSYRELSRRSNRLARHLLAAGAGPERLVA
;
A
#
# COMPACT_ATOMS: atom_id res chain seq x y z
N GLU A 1 13.10 38.68 19.17
CA GLU A 1 11.70 38.57 18.69
C GLU A 1 11.72 38.24 17.21
N GLY A 2 11.05 37.17 16.80
CA GLY A 2 10.81 36.85 15.39
C GLY A 2 9.43 37.37 14.96
N ARG A 3 9.28 37.82 13.72
CA ARG A 3 7.99 38.19 13.13
C ARG A 3 7.86 37.52 11.77
N LEU A 4 6.69 36.96 11.47
CA LEU A 4 6.36 36.38 10.17
C LEU A 4 5.32 37.28 9.49
N LEU A 5 5.68 37.81 8.31
CA LEU A 5 4.76 38.52 7.44
C LEU A 5 4.28 37.54 6.36
N PHE A 6 2.96 37.42 6.19
CA PHE A 6 2.37 36.51 5.21
C PHE A 6 1.18 37.17 4.50
N ALA A 7 0.98 36.80 3.24
CA ALA A 7 -0.16 37.25 2.45
C ALA A 7 -1.42 36.46 2.87
N ARG A 8 -2.43 37.16 3.40
CA ARG A 8 -3.70 36.54 3.83
C ARG A 8 -4.51 35.95 2.68
N ASP A 9 -4.26 36.41 1.46
CA ASP A 9 -4.90 35.91 0.24
C ASP A 9 -4.41 34.49 -0.12
N LEU A 10 -3.24 34.09 0.40
CA LEU A 10 -2.60 32.79 0.13
C LEU A 10 -2.53 31.89 1.37
N PHE A 11 -2.49 32.48 2.56
CA PHE A 11 -2.23 31.76 3.79
C PHE A 11 -3.19 32.16 4.91
N GLU A 12 -3.82 31.16 5.48
CA GLU A 12 -4.47 31.25 6.78
C GLU A 12 -3.42 31.37 7.90
N GLU A 13 -3.81 32.01 9.00
CA GLU A 13 -2.95 32.19 10.18
C GLU A 13 -2.42 30.85 10.71
N ALA A 14 -3.27 29.82 10.80
CA ALA A 14 -2.85 28.48 11.21
C ALA A 14 -1.78 27.85 10.29
N THR A 15 -1.78 28.20 8.99
CA THR A 15 -0.74 27.76 8.05
C THR A 15 0.55 28.54 8.28
N ALA A 16 0.47 29.85 8.49
CA ALA A 16 1.62 30.68 8.80
C ALA A 16 2.31 30.26 10.10
N GLU A 17 1.53 29.96 11.15
CA GLU A 17 2.03 29.43 12.43
C GLU A 17 2.73 28.08 12.27
N ARG A 18 2.17 27.18 11.44
CA ARG A 18 2.79 25.88 11.15
C ARG A 18 4.14 26.06 10.46
N LEU A 19 4.23 26.98 9.49
CA LEU A 19 5.50 27.31 8.82
C LEU A 19 6.52 27.93 9.79
N ALA A 20 6.08 28.82 10.69
CA ALA A 20 6.95 29.39 11.71
C ALA A 20 7.52 28.32 12.65
N ARG A 21 6.68 27.38 13.12
CA ARG A 21 7.12 26.24 13.95
C ARG A 21 8.12 25.34 13.23
N GLY A 22 7.89 25.06 11.94
CA GLY A 22 8.84 24.29 11.13
C GLY A 22 10.18 25.00 10.95
N LEU A 23 10.17 26.32 10.79
CA LEU A 23 11.39 27.13 10.71
C LEU A 23 12.16 27.11 12.04
N GLU A 24 11.47 27.23 13.18
CA GLU A 24 12.09 27.13 14.51
C GLU A 24 12.79 25.76 14.69
N GLN A 25 12.10 24.67 14.35
CA GLN A 25 12.67 23.32 14.41
C GLN A 25 13.90 23.17 13.51
N PHE A 26 13.84 23.69 12.30
CA PHE A 26 14.97 23.68 11.38
C PHE A 26 16.19 24.41 11.97
N VAL A 27 15.98 25.63 12.48
CA VAL A 27 17.06 26.43 13.09
C VAL A 27 17.63 25.71 14.31
N THR A 28 16.80 25.13 15.16
CA THR A 28 17.25 24.31 16.29
C THR A 28 18.07 23.10 15.82
N ALA A 29 17.63 22.38 14.77
CA ALA A 29 18.33 21.21 14.26
C ALA A 29 19.72 21.54 13.70
N VAL A 30 19.84 22.66 12.97
CA VAL A 30 21.11 23.10 12.38
C VAL A 30 22.06 23.63 13.45
N THR A 31 21.56 24.33 14.47
CA THR A 31 22.40 24.91 15.54
C THR A 31 22.88 23.88 16.56
N THR A 32 22.11 22.82 16.81
CA THR A 32 22.46 21.75 17.77
C THR A 32 23.27 20.61 17.14
N GLY A 33 23.31 20.52 15.81
CA GLY A 33 24.04 19.49 15.07
C GLY A 33 25.02 20.05 14.03
N PRO A 34 26.01 20.87 14.43
CA PRO A 34 26.98 21.44 13.49
C PRO A 34 27.76 20.31 12.78
N GLY A 35 27.79 20.34 11.44
CA GLY A 35 28.43 19.32 10.61
C GLY A 35 27.50 18.21 10.12
N ARG A 36 26.25 18.14 10.57
CA ARG A 36 25.24 17.25 9.97
C ARG A 36 24.78 17.79 8.61
N PRO A 37 24.52 16.91 7.62
CA PRO A 37 23.91 17.32 6.37
C PRO A 37 22.53 17.96 6.61
N LEU A 38 22.28 19.10 5.96
CA LEU A 38 21.00 19.82 6.03
C LEU A 38 19.81 18.95 5.59
N SER A 39 20.04 17.97 4.71
CA SER A 39 19.03 17.00 4.26
C SER A 39 18.47 16.12 5.39
N THR A 40 19.10 16.10 6.56
CA THR A 40 18.66 15.31 7.72
C THR A 40 17.91 16.14 8.77
N ALA A 41 17.76 17.45 8.55
CA ALA A 41 16.99 18.31 9.44
C ALA A 41 15.50 18.11 9.17
N ASP A 42 14.75 17.76 10.23
CA ASP A 42 13.30 17.63 10.14
C ASP A 42 12.64 19.00 10.23
N LEU A 43 11.66 19.24 9.36
CA LEU A 43 10.82 20.45 9.35
C LEU A 43 9.51 20.24 10.11
N LEU A 44 9.18 18.98 10.41
CA LEU A 44 7.95 18.60 11.06
C LEU A 44 8.23 18.19 12.50
N GLY A 45 7.38 18.65 13.41
CA GLY A 45 7.44 18.21 14.79
C GLY A 45 7.02 16.74 14.91
N PRO A 46 7.45 16.03 15.96
CA PRO A 46 7.05 14.63 16.18
C PRO A 46 5.53 14.40 16.13
N ALA A 47 4.76 15.33 16.71
CA ALA A 47 3.29 15.27 16.73
C ALA A 47 2.68 15.49 15.33
N GLU A 48 3.22 16.42 14.55
CA GLU A 48 2.74 16.72 13.20
C GLU A 48 3.07 15.58 12.23
N ARG A 49 4.28 15.03 12.33
CA ARG A 49 4.69 13.83 11.60
C ARG A 49 3.79 12.64 11.94
N ALA A 50 3.49 12.42 13.21
CA ALA A 50 2.58 11.34 13.63
C ALA A 50 1.16 11.53 13.07
N ALA A 51 0.64 12.75 13.10
CA ALA A 51 -0.68 13.06 12.54
C ALA A 51 -0.73 12.83 11.02
N LEU A 52 0.31 13.21 10.28
CA LEU A 52 0.40 12.96 8.84
C LEU A 52 0.49 11.47 8.52
N LEU A 53 1.31 10.72 9.26
CA LEU A 53 1.41 9.26 9.08
C LEU A 53 0.07 8.58 9.36
N ALA A 54 -0.58 8.91 10.47
CA ALA A 54 -1.88 8.33 10.83
C ALA A 54 -2.97 8.61 9.77
N ARG A 55 -2.92 9.78 9.11
CA ARG A 55 -3.84 10.12 8.01
C ARG A 55 -3.50 9.38 6.72
N GLY A 56 -2.23 9.10 6.45
CA GLY A 56 -1.75 8.56 5.18
C GLY A 56 -1.78 7.03 5.09
N THR A 57 -1.69 6.30 6.20
CA THR A 57 -1.54 4.84 6.18
C THR A 57 -2.87 4.08 6.08
N GLY A 58 -4.00 4.71 6.37
CA GLY A 58 -5.29 4.04 6.44
C GLY A 58 -5.37 2.98 7.56
N PRO A 59 -6.48 2.26 7.68
CA PRO A 59 -6.61 1.17 8.63
C PRO A 59 -5.67 0.02 8.25
N GLU A 60 -4.95 -0.52 9.23
CA GLU A 60 -4.16 -1.72 9.04
C GLU A 60 -5.10 -2.91 8.82
N ALA A 61 -5.07 -3.47 7.61
CA ALA A 61 -5.82 -4.68 7.30
C ALA A 61 -4.94 -5.88 7.63
N ALA A 62 -5.41 -6.77 8.51
CA ALA A 62 -4.76 -8.04 8.73
C ALA A 62 -4.73 -8.83 7.41
N ALA A 63 -3.54 -9.04 6.87
CA ALA A 63 -3.36 -9.89 5.69
C ALA A 63 -3.32 -11.35 6.15
N GLU A 64 -4.37 -12.11 5.85
CA GLU A 64 -4.30 -13.56 5.93
C GLU A 64 -3.27 -14.08 4.92
N ALA A 65 -2.34 -14.91 5.39
CA ALA A 65 -1.34 -15.60 4.57
C ALA A 65 -1.96 -16.78 3.79
N VAL A 66 -3.04 -16.52 3.05
CA VAL A 66 -3.77 -17.52 2.26
C VAL A 66 -3.63 -17.17 0.79
N SER A 67 -3.18 -18.12 -0.03
CA SER A 67 -3.01 -17.87 -1.46
C SER A 67 -4.35 -17.75 -2.18
N LEU A 68 -4.36 -17.12 -3.36
CA LEU A 68 -5.54 -17.09 -4.21
C LEU A 68 -5.99 -18.51 -4.61
N THR A 69 -5.04 -19.42 -4.78
CA THR A 69 -5.32 -20.83 -5.09
C THR A 69 -6.04 -21.50 -3.91
N ASP A 70 -5.59 -21.29 -2.67
CA ASP A 70 -6.25 -21.86 -1.49
C ASP A 70 -7.68 -21.34 -1.35
N ARG A 71 -7.90 -20.03 -1.55
CA ARG A 71 -9.25 -19.44 -1.55
C ARG A 71 -10.13 -20.02 -2.65
N PHE A 72 -9.56 -20.26 -3.83
CA PHE A 72 -10.27 -20.88 -4.93
C PHE A 72 -10.67 -22.33 -4.63
N GLU A 73 -9.75 -23.13 -4.09
CA GLU A 73 -10.00 -24.53 -3.73
C GLU A 73 -11.06 -24.66 -2.64
N ALA A 74 -10.98 -23.81 -1.60
CA ALA A 74 -12.00 -23.75 -0.55
C ALA A 74 -13.39 -23.44 -1.12
N ARG A 75 -13.47 -22.48 -2.06
CA ARG A 75 -14.74 -22.15 -2.72
C ARG A 75 -15.24 -23.28 -3.62
N ALA A 76 -14.35 -23.93 -4.36
CA ALA A 76 -14.70 -25.04 -5.23
C ALA A 76 -15.18 -26.28 -4.46
N ALA A 77 -14.65 -26.51 -3.26
CA ALA A 77 -15.12 -27.55 -2.35
C ALA A 77 -16.49 -27.20 -1.74
N ALA A 78 -16.68 -25.95 -1.30
CA ALA A 78 -17.91 -25.52 -0.65
C ALA A 78 -19.11 -25.40 -1.61
N ALA A 79 -18.89 -25.03 -2.88
CA ALA A 79 -19.95 -24.78 -3.85
C ALA A 79 -19.56 -25.28 -5.27
N PRO A 80 -19.40 -26.59 -5.47
CA PRO A 80 -18.84 -27.14 -6.72
C PRO A 80 -19.69 -26.84 -7.96
N GLU A 81 -21.01 -26.79 -7.82
CA GLU A 81 -21.96 -26.54 -8.93
C GLU A 81 -22.23 -25.04 -9.17
N ALA A 82 -21.75 -24.16 -8.29
CA ALA A 82 -21.93 -22.73 -8.49
C ALA A 82 -21.19 -22.28 -9.75
N THR A 83 -21.79 -21.36 -10.51
CA THR A 83 -21.14 -20.76 -11.68
C THR A 83 -19.91 -19.98 -11.24
N ALA A 84 -18.74 -20.33 -11.76
CA ALA A 84 -17.47 -19.66 -11.53
C ALA A 84 -17.13 -18.65 -12.64
N VAL A 85 -17.42 -19.01 -13.89
CA VAL A 85 -17.08 -18.19 -15.07
C VAL A 85 -18.27 -18.15 -16.02
N VAL A 86 -18.50 -16.97 -16.60
CA VAL A 86 -19.45 -16.75 -17.70
C VAL A 86 -18.68 -16.04 -18.81
N SER A 87 -18.75 -16.58 -20.03
CA SER A 87 -18.16 -15.98 -21.22
C SER A 87 -19.04 -16.22 -22.44
N GLY A 88 -18.65 -15.68 -23.59
CA GLY A 88 -19.34 -15.95 -24.87
C GLY A 88 -19.34 -17.44 -25.25
N ALA A 89 -18.41 -18.24 -24.71
CA ALA A 89 -18.33 -19.68 -24.94
C ALA A 89 -19.21 -20.50 -23.96
N GLY A 90 -19.92 -19.84 -23.03
CA GLY A 90 -20.82 -20.49 -22.08
C GLY A 90 -20.45 -20.24 -20.62
N ARG A 91 -20.94 -21.13 -19.74
CA ARG A 91 -20.74 -21.04 -18.28
C ARG A 91 -19.93 -22.24 -17.80
N LEU A 92 -19.06 -22.01 -16.83
CA LEU A 92 -18.34 -23.07 -16.13
C LEU A 92 -18.67 -23.02 -14.64
N SER A 93 -18.91 -24.18 -14.04
CA SER A 93 -18.97 -24.36 -12.60
C SER A 93 -17.57 -24.32 -11.97
N TYR A 94 -17.49 -24.09 -10.66
CA TYR A 94 -16.22 -24.18 -9.92
C TYR A 94 -15.56 -25.55 -10.08
N ARG A 95 -16.34 -26.63 -10.09
CA ARG A 95 -15.85 -28.00 -10.29
C ARG A 95 -15.22 -28.19 -11.68
N GLU A 96 -15.88 -27.70 -12.73
CA GLU A 96 -15.36 -27.81 -14.10
C GLU A 96 -14.10 -26.97 -14.29
N LEU A 97 -14.09 -25.74 -13.76
CA LEU A 97 -12.94 -24.86 -13.82
C LEU A 97 -11.75 -25.48 -13.09
N SER A 98 -11.93 -25.96 -11.85
CA SER A 98 -10.88 -26.62 -11.07
C SER A 98 -10.27 -27.82 -11.83
N ARG A 99 -11.10 -28.67 -12.44
CA ARG A 99 -10.62 -29.81 -13.24
C ARG A 99 -9.79 -29.38 -14.45
N ARG A 100 -10.20 -28.31 -15.16
CA ARG A 100 -9.47 -27.79 -16.33
C ARG A 100 -8.16 -27.13 -15.91
N SER A 101 -8.20 -26.29 -14.88
CA SER A 101 -7.01 -25.64 -14.31
C SER A 101 -5.99 -26.65 -13.80
N ASN A 102 -6.40 -27.69 -13.08
CA ASN A 102 -5.50 -28.74 -12.58
C ASN A 102 -4.84 -29.54 -13.70
N ARG A 103 -5.55 -29.75 -14.82
CA ARG A 103 -4.97 -30.39 -16.01
C ARG A 103 -3.90 -29.51 -16.63
N LEU A 104 -4.17 -28.21 -16.78
CA LEU A 104 -3.22 -27.25 -17.30
C LEU A 104 -2.00 -27.11 -16.37
N ALA A 105 -2.21 -27.03 -15.07
CA ALA A 105 -1.13 -26.94 -14.08
C ALA A 105 -0.16 -28.12 -14.19
N ARG A 106 -0.66 -29.35 -14.32
CA ARG A 106 0.18 -30.54 -14.54
C ARG A 106 0.96 -30.47 -15.84
N HIS A 107 0.35 -29.97 -16.91
CA HIS A 107 1.03 -29.78 -18.19
C HIS A 107 2.16 -28.73 -18.07
N LEU A 108 1.89 -27.60 -17.41
CA LEU A 108 2.89 -26.55 -17.18
C LEU A 108 4.04 -27.06 -16.31
N LEU A 109 3.76 -27.82 -15.25
CA LEU A 109 4.79 -28.46 -14.43
C LEU A 109 5.66 -29.41 -15.28
N ALA A 110 5.04 -30.22 -16.14
CA ALA A 110 5.77 -31.10 -17.06
C ALA A 110 6.61 -30.32 -18.10
N ALA A 111 6.18 -29.11 -18.46
CA ALA A 111 6.92 -28.20 -19.33
C ALA A 111 8.01 -27.37 -18.59
N GLY A 112 8.20 -27.59 -17.28
CA GLY A 112 9.25 -26.95 -16.48
C GLY A 112 8.85 -25.63 -15.81
N ALA A 113 7.55 -25.33 -15.71
CA ALA A 113 7.05 -24.21 -14.91
C ALA A 113 7.30 -24.44 -13.41
N GLY A 114 7.55 -23.36 -12.67
CA GLY A 114 7.80 -23.38 -11.23
C GLY A 114 7.76 -21.96 -10.65
N PRO A 115 7.99 -21.79 -9.33
CA PRO A 115 8.08 -20.47 -8.70
C PRO A 115 9.10 -19.58 -9.40
N GLU A 116 8.83 -18.28 -9.49
CA GLU A 116 9.70 -17.30 -10.15
C GLU A 116 10.00 -17.58 -11.64
N ARG A 117 9.15 -18.35 -12.32
CA ARG A 117 9.25 -18.61 -13.77
C ARG A 117 8.15 -17.91 -14.54
N LEU A 118 8.54 -17.19 -15.58
CA LEU A 118 7.61 -16.54 -16.51
C LEU A 118 7.01 -17.58 -17.46
N VAL A 119 5.69 -17.52 -17.61
CA VAL A 119 4.90 -18.28 -18.60
C VAL A 119 4.18 -17.25 -19.46
N ALA A 120 4.32 -17.34 -20.78
CA ALA A 120 3.73 -16.41 -21.76
C ALA A 120 2.62 -17.07 -22.58
#